data_AF-A0A0F9MAG9-F1
#
_entry.id   AF-A0A0F9MAG9-F1
#
_cell.length_a   1.000
_cell.length_b   1.000
_cell.length_c   1.000
_cell.angle_alpha   90.00
_cell.angle_beta   90.00
_cell.angle_gamma   90.00
#
_symmetry.space_group_name_H-M   'P 1'
#
loop_
_entity.id
_entity.type
_entity.pdbx_description
1 polymer ?
#
loop_
_entity_poly.entity_id
_entity_poly.type
_entity_poly.pdbx_seq_one_letter_code
_entity_poly.pdbx_strand_id
1 'polypeptide(L)'
;MTDDKSICFYFGCWNRPGHYLHRPGGASCRDYQEEQRLTHFGKGDHRHHLDGTLAPRKSNRTGKLCWIGQDDKDDSDHIRYRSEEYPEGQFLIHHLDNGFTAMQWWDRNQGDTRGACNSTILLKGEHAGGDMLMALHEHFPHVAENLKKAGIALDEVR
;
A
#
# COMPACT_ATOMS: atom_id res chain seq x y z
N MET A 1 -15.14 -12.44 -22.18
CA MET A 1 -14.76 -11.25 -21.39
C MET A 1 -14.39 -11.78 -20.02
N THR A 2 -13.10 -11.96 -19.76
CA THR A 2 -12.63 -12.25 -18.40
C THR A 2 -12.92 -11.02 -17.56
N ASP A 3 -13.63 -11.21 -16.45
CA ASP A 3 -14.11 -10.14 -15.59
C ASP A 3 -12.91 -9.29 -15.10
N ASP A 4 -12.81 -8.04 -15.55
CA ASP A 4 -11.69 -7.12 -15.30
C ASP A 4 -11.51 -6.81 -13.80
N LYS A 5 -12.52 -7.16 -12.98
CA LYS A 5 -12.53 -7.01 -11.52
C LYS A 5 -11.57 -7.97 -10.78
N SER A 6 -11.00 -8.96 -11.44
CA SER A 6 -10.06 -9.91 -10.81
C SER A 6 -8.59 -9.45 -10.84
N ILE A 7 -8.29 -8.28 -11.41
CA ILE A 7 -6.91 -7.79 -11.49
C ILE A 7 -6.51 -7.23 -10.12
N CYS A 8 -5.69 -8.00 -9.42
CA CYS A 8 -5.19 -7.67 -8.09
C CYS A 8 -3.66 -7.78 -8.04
N PHE A 9 -3.01 -6.84 -7.36
CA PHE A 9 -1.56 -6.86 -7.14
C PHE A 9 -1.24 -6.59 -5.69
N TYR A 10 -0.07 -7.05 -5.26
CA TYR A 10 0.50 -6.77 -3.96
C TYR A 10 1.85 -6.09 -4.13
N PHE A 11 2.02 -4.92 -3.52
CA PHE A 11 3.30 -4.22 -3.44
C PHE A 11 3.81 -4.28 -2.01
N GLY A 12 4.99 -4.83 -1.79
CA GLY A 12 5.57 -4.94 -0.46
C GLY A 12 6.70 -5.97 -0.43
N CYS A 13 7.15 -6.31 0.78
CA CYS A 13 8.10 -7.39 0.96
C CYS A 13 7.44 -8.76 0.80
N TRP A 14 8.24 -9.76 0.42
CA TRP A 14 7.78 -11.13 0.17
C TRP A 14 8.67 -12.16 0.86
N ASN A 15 8.55 -12.24 2.18
CA ASN A 15 9.41 -13.02 3.08
C ASN A 15 10.91 -12.73 2.94
N ARG A 16 11.28 -11.57 2.39
CA ARG A 16 12.66 -11.10 2.23
C ARG A 16 12.69 -9.57 2.12
N PRO A 17 13.82 -8.92 2.44
CA PRO A 17 13.97 -7.48 2.29
C PRO A 17 13.74 -6.98 0.86
N GLY A 18 13.13 -5.80 0.75
CA GLY A 18 12.87 -5.09 -0.50
C GLY A 18 11.40 -5.12 -0.94
N HIS A 19 10.89 -3.97 -1.38
CA HIS A 19 9.53 -3.84 -1.91
C HIS A 19 9.49 -4.16 -3.40
N TYR A 20 8.56 -5.03 -3.78
CA TYR A 20 8.36 -5.43 -5.18
C TYR A 20 6.87 -5.53 -5.48
N LEU A 21 6.52 -5.44 -6.77
CA LEU A 21 5.17 -5.68 -7.24
C LEU A 21 4.96 -7.15 -7.59
N HIS A 22 3.94 -7.76 -6.99
CA HIS A 22 3.56 -9.16 -7.13
C HIS A 22 2.16 -9.32 -7.70
N ARG A 23 2.01 -10.24 -8.65
CA ARG A 23 0.73 -10.77 -9.12
C ARG A 23 0.18 -11.81 -8.14
N PRO A 24 -1.10 -12.21 -8.25
CA PRO A 24 -1.66 -13.28 -7.42
C PRO A 24 -0.81 -14.55 -7.55
N GLY A 25 -0.56 -15.22 -6.43
CA GLY A 25 0.36 -16.36 -6.37
C GLY A 25 1.85 -16.00 -6.29
N GLY A 26 2.21 -14.71 -6.26
CA GLY A 26 3.56 -14.23 -5.92
C GLY A 26 4.54 -14.03 -7.06
N ALA A 27 4.10 -14.26 -8.30
CA ALA A 27 4.91 -13.96 -9.48
C ALA A 27 5.22 -12.45 -9.53
N SER A 28 6.49 -12.09 -9.62
CA SER A 28 6.89 -10.69 -9.80
C SER A 28 6.36 -10.13 -11.13
N CYS A 29 5.92 -8.86 -11.11
CA CYS A 29 5.71 -8.12 -12.35
C CYS A 29 7.08 -7.90 -13.01
N ARG A 30 7.30 -8.46 -14.20
CA ARG A 30 8.58 -8.35 -14.93
C ARG A 30 8.57 -7.29 -16.03
N ASP A 31 7.39 -6.79 -16.36
CA ASP A 31 7.24 -5.70 -17.32
C ASP A 31 7.45 -4.37 -16.58
N TYR A 32 8.54 -3.69 -16.91
CA TYR A 32 8.91 -2.43 -16.29
C TYR A 32 7.88 -1.32 -16.56
N GLN A 33 7.31 -1.26 -17.77
CA GLN A 33 6.33 -0.21 -18.10
C GLN A 33 5.02 -0.46 -17.35
N GLU A 34 4.60 -1.72 -17.25
CA GLU A 34 3.43 -2.11 -16.46
C GLU A 34 3.64 -1.79 -14.98
N GLU A 35 4.79 -2.18 -14.42
CA GLU A 35 5.14 -1.90 -13.03
C GLU A 35 5.12 -0.39 -12.75
N GLN A 36 5.77 0.42 -13.60
CA GLN A 36 5.77 1.87 -13.47
C GLN A 36 4.35 2.46 -13.48
N ARG A 37 3.45 1.94 -14.32
CA ARG A 37 2.05 2.37 -14.38
C ARG A 37 1.25 1.99 -13.13
N LEU A 38 1.58 0.87 -12.50
CA LEU A 38 0.87 0.34 -11.33
C LEU A 38 1.38 0.92 -10.01
N THR A 39 2.69 1.16 -9.91
CA THR A 39 3.31 1.65 -8.66
C THR A 39 3.43 3.16 -8.58
N HIS A 40 3.10 3.89 -9.65
CA HIS A 40 3.06 5.35 -9.64
C HIS A 40 1.64 5.89 -9.84
N PHE A 41 1.31 6.95 -9.12
CA PHE A 41 0.02 7.64 -9.18
C PHE A 41 0.23 9.15 -9.09
N GLY A 42 -0.79 9.92 -9.47
CA GLY A 42 -0.71 11.38 -9.56
C GLY A 42 -0.34 11.86 -10.98
N LYS A 43 -0.40 13.18 -11.17
CA LYS A 43 -0.31 13.81 -12.51
C LYS A 43 0.98 14.60 -12.70
N GLY A 44 1.50 14.57 -13.93
CA GLY A 44 2.64 15.38 -14.36
C GLY A 44 3.93 15.03 -13.63
N ASP A 45 4.67 16.07 -13.20
CA ASP A 45 5.95 15.92 -12.50
C ASP A 45 5.79 15.54 -11.02
N HIS A 46 4.55 15.46 -10.52
CA HIS A 46 4.20 15.15 -9.13
C HIS A 46 3.72 13.72 -8.93
N ARG A 47 4.33 12.76 -9.64
CA ARG A 47 4.01 11.34 -9.44
C ARG A 47 4.62 10.82 -8.15
N HIS A 48 3.79 10.16 -7.35
CA HIS A 48 4.18 9.46 -6.14
C HIS A 48 4.38 7.98 -6.43
N HIS A 49 5.35 7.35 -5.77
CA HIS A 49 5.55 5.90 -5.82
C HIS A 49 4.88 5.24 -4.62
N LEU A 50 4.36 4.01 -4.71
CA LEU A 50 3.69 3.32 -3.58
C LEU A 50 4.57 3.12 -2.34
N ASP A 51 5.89 3.19 -2.45
CA ASP A 51 6.82 2.97 -1.34
C ASP A 51 6.71 4.08 -0.28
N GLY A 52 6.03 3.77 0.82
CA GLY A 52 5.81 4.60 2.00
C GLY A 52 4.87 5.80 1.81
N THR A 53 4.16 5.93 0.69
CA THR A 53 3.45 7.18 0.38
C THR A 53 1.99 7.24 0.80
N LEU A 54 1.29 6.11 0.84
CA LEU A 54 -0.15 6.04 1.09
C LEU A 54 -0.50 5.53 2.51
N ALA A 55 0.47 4.95 3.23
CA ALA A 55 0.29 4.44 4.57
C ALA A 55 0.01 5.58 5.56
N PRO A 56 -0.87 5.37 6.55
CA PRO A 56 -1.29 6.42 7.47
C PRO A 56 -0.14 6.91 8.37
N ARG A 57 -0.09 8.22 8.57
CA ARG A 57 0.86 8.90 9.45
C ARG A 57 0.12 9.90 10.33
N LYS A 58 0.71 10.26 11.47
CA LYS A 58 0.19 11.27 12.39
C LYS A 58 1.07 12.50 12.36
N SER A 59 0.53 13.65 11.97
CA SER A 59 1.28 14.90 11.97
C SER A 59 1.71 15.27 13.40
N ASN A 60 3.00 15.52 13.60
CA ASN A 60 3.52 15.95 14.92
C ASN A 60 3.08 17.36 15.27
N ARG A 61 2.72 18.18 14.26
CA ARG A 61 2.29 19.57 14.44
C ARG A 61 0.82 19.66 14.81
N THR A 62 -0.04 18.90 14.14
CA THR A 62 -1.50 19.03 14.27
C THR A 62 -2.16 17.86 14.99
N GLY A 63 -1.44 16.75 15.16
CA GLY A 63 -1.98 15.49 15.65
C GLY A 63 -2.95 14.80 14.69
N LYS A 64 -3.18 15.36 13.50
CA LYS A 64 -4.12 14.85 12.51
C LYS A 64 -3.51 13.74 11.66
N LEU A 65 -4.36 12.87 11.15
CA LEU A 65 -4.05 11.90 10.12
C LEU A 65 -3.55 12.60 8.84
N CYS A 66 -2.48 12.07 8.27
CA CYS A 66 -1.91 12.48 6.99
C CYS A 66 -1.22 11.30 6.30
N TRP A 67 -0.85 11.45 5.03
CA TRP A 67 -0.01 10.51 4.30
C TRP A 67 0.86 11.28 3.30
N ILE A 68 2.02 10.73 2.93
CA ILE A 68 3.03 11.50 2.15
C ILE A 68 2.47 11.87 0.76
N GLY A 69 1.75 10.97 0.10
CA GLY A 69 1.21 11.17 -1.24
C GLY A 69 -0.09 11.98 -1.30
N GLN A 70 -0.44 12.73 -0.24
CA GLN A 70 -1.70 13.47 -0.15
C GLN A 70 -1.69 14.82 -0.90
N ASP A 71 -0.52 15.47 -0.95
CA ASP A 71 -0.33 16.83 -1.47
C ASP A 71 0.81 16.82 -2.52
N ASP A 72 1.29 18.01 -2.89
CA ASP A 72 2.45 18.16 -3.78
C ASP A 72 3.77 17.74 -3.12
N LYS A 73 4.88 17.87 -3.86
CA LYS A 73 6.18 17.35 -3.44
C LYS A 73 6.76 18.09 -2.22
N ASP A 74 6.52 19.38 -2.08
CA ASP A 74 7.09 20.15 -0.97
C ASP A 74 6.39 19.78 0.36
N ASP A 75 5.08 19.52 0.30
CA ASP A 75 4.32 19.00 1.44
C ASP A 75 4.67 17.53 1.77
N SER A 76 5.03 16.73 0.77
CA SER A 76 5.45 15.33 0.95
C SER A 76 6.67 15.19 1.87
N ASP A 77 7.69 16.04 1.66
CA ASP A 77 8.89 16.04 2.50
C ASP A 77 8.57 16.52 3.92
N HIS A 78 7.69 17.53 4.06
CA HIS A 78 7.23 17.97 5.37
C HIS A 78 6.51 16.86 6.13
N ILE A 79 5.64 16.09 5.48
CA ILE A 79 4.98 14.95 6.10
C ILE A 79 6.02 13.90 6.48
N ARG A 80 6.93 13.52 5.58
CA ARG A 80 7.97 12.51 5.84
C ARG A 80 8.77 12.80 7.11
N TYR A 81 9.21 14.05 7.30
CA TYR A 81 10.06 14.42 8.44
C TYR A 81 9.31 14.90 9.68
N ARG A 82 8.03 15.27 9.58
CA ARG A 82 7.24 15.86 10.68
C ARG A 82 5.96 15.07 11.00
N SER A 83 5.99 13.78 10.73
CA SER A 83 4.92 12.86 11.12
C SER A 83 5.48 11.51 11.56
N GLU A 84 4.72 10.85 12.41
CA GLU A 84 4.99 9.51 12.90
C GLU A 84 4.17 8.48 12.15
N GLU A 85 4.75 7.29 11.94
CA GLU A 85 4.03 6.14 11.36
C GLU A 85 2.92 5.71 12.32
N TYR A 86 1.74 5.40 11.78
CA TYR A 86 0.72 4.72 12.57
C TYR A 86 1.19 3.30 12.96
N PRO A 87 0.64 2.71 14.03
CA PRO A 87 0.82 1.29 14.36
C PRO A 87 0.66 0.36 13.14
N GLU A 88 1.41 -0.74 13.13
CA GLU A 88 1.27 -1.76 12.09
C GLU A 88 -0.15 -2.33 12.05
N GLY A 89 -0.62 -2.61 10.85
CA GLY A 89 -1.99 -3.07 10.58
C GLY A 89 -3.03 -1.97 10.44
N GLN A 90 -2.71 -0.72 10.82
CA GLN A 90 -3.59 0.41 10.53
C GLN A 90 -3.42 0.85 9.07
N PHE A 91 -4.52 0.92 8.33
CA PHE A 91 -4.50 1.16 6.88
C PHE A 91 -5.39 2.31 6.43
N LEU A 92 -5.09 2.82 5.23
CA LEU A 92 -5.93 3.73 4.47
C LEU A 92 -6.31 3.15 3.12
N ILE A 93 -7.50 3.53 2.64
CA ILE A 93 -8.00 3.27 1.29
C ILE A 93 -7.83 4.51 0.42
N HIS A 94 -7.32 4.32 -0.80
CA HIS A 94 -7.11 5.37 -1.78
C HIS A 94 -7.65 4.94 -3.14
N HIS A 95 -8.39 5.83 -3.81
CA HIS A 95 -8.80 5.62 -5.19
C HIS A 95 -7.83 6.37 -6.12
N LEU A 96 -6.99 5.62 -6.82
CA LEU A 96 -5.88 6.14 -7.62
C LEU A 96 -6.33 6.48 -9.05
N ASP A 97 -5.67 7.46 -9.65
CA ASP A 97 -5.93 7.94 -11.02
C ASP A 97 -5.55 6.94 -12.12
N ASN A 98 -4.79 5.90 -11.79
CA ASN A 98 -4.53 4.75 -12.66
C ASN A 98 -5.68 3.71 -12.68
N GLY A 99 -6.78 4.01 -11.97
CA GLY A 99 -8.01 3.24 -11.92
C GLY A 99 -7.93 2.00 -11.02
N PHE A 100 -7.14 2.08 -9.95
CA PHE A 100 -7.07 1.06 -8.90
C PHE A 100 -7.49 1.67 -7.56
N THR A 101 -8.07 0.84 -6.71
CA THR A 101 -8.14 1.11 -5.27
C THR A 101 -6.89 0.53 -4.63
N ALA A 102 -6.21 1.32 -3.80
CA ALA A 102 -5.06 0.92 -3.02
C ALA A 102 -5.42 0.88 -1.53
N MET A 103 -5.07 -0.21 -0.86
CA MET A 103 -5.11 -0.31 0.60
C MET A 103 -3.67 -0.44 1.10
N GLN A 104 -3.17 0.54 1.86
CA GLN A 104 -1.77 0.57 2.31
C GLN A 104 -1.63 0.69 3.82
N TRP A 105 -0.71 -0.08 4.40
CA TRP A 105 -0.35 -0.07 5.83
C TRP A 105 1.17 -0.19 6.01
N TRP A 106 1.66 0.21 7.19
CA TRP A 106 3.03 -0.10 7.62
C TRP A 106 3.12 -1.57 8.00
N ASP A 107 4.12 -2.27 7.48
CA ASP A 107 4.24 -3.72 7.61
C ASP A 107 5.70 -4.14 7.73
N ARG A 108 6.07 -4.74 8.86
CA ARG A 108 7.43 -5.23 9.13
C ARG A 108 7.47 -6.76 9.27
N ASN A 109 6.42 -7.43 8.80
CA ASN A 109 6.18 -8.87 9.04
C ASN A 109 6.40 -9.72 7.79
N GLN A 110 6.77 -9.10 6.67
CA GLN A 110 6.93 -9.77 5.38
C GLN A 110 8.41 -9.95 5.01
N GLY A 111 9.29 -10.03 6.02
CA GLY A 111 10.71 -10.32 5.85
C GLY A 111 11.65 -9.10 5.84
N ASP A 112 11.11 -7.89 5.99
CA ASP A 112 11.90 -6.68 6.25
C ASP A 112 11.43 -6.03 7.55
N THR A 113 12.33 -5.91 8.53
CA THR A 113 12.01 -5.39 9.86
C THR A 113 12.35 -3.92 10.02
N ARG A 114 12.83 -3.26 8.97
CA ARG A 114 13.26 -1.85 9.02
C ARG A 114 12.06 -0.90 9.11
N GLY A 115 12.32 0.31 9.62
CA GLY A 115 11.36 1.41 9.56
C GLY A 115 11.03 1.79 8.10
N ALA A 116 9.89 2.43 7.89
CA ALA A 116 9.35 2.78 6.57
C ALA A 116 9.04 1.60 5.62
N CYS A 117 8.96 0.37 6.14
CA CYS A 117 8.48 -0.79 5.37
C CYS A 117 6.94 -0.79 5.32
N ASN A 118 6.37 -0.97 4.13
CA ASN A 118 4.93 -0.94 3.92
C ASN A 118 4.45 -2.05 2.98
N SER A 119 3.18 -2.37 3.10
CA SER A 119 2.49 -3.30 2.22
C SER A 119 1.27 -2.61 1.61
N THR A 120 0.99 -2.91 0.35
CA THR A 120 -0.14 -2.37 -0.40
C THR A 120 -0.81 -3.48 -1.16
N ILE A 121 -2.14 -3.54 -1.12
CA ILE A 121 -2.92 -4.28 -2.12
C ILE A 121 -3.58 -3.30 -3.08
N LEU A 122 -3.47 -3.60 -4.37
CA LEU A 122 -4.09 -2.88 -5.46
C LEU A 122 -5.19 -3.76 -6.05
N LEU A 123 -6.40 -3.24 -6.14
CA LEU A 123 -7.52 -3.93 -6.80
C LEU A 123 -8.12 -3.01 -7.87
N LYS A 124 -8.27 -3.53 -9.09
CA LYS A 124 -8.74 -2.74 -10.23
C LYS A 124 -10.18 -2.26 -10.00
N GLY A 125 -10.42 -0.95 -10.17
CA GLY A 125 -11.72 -0.31 -9.92
C GLY A 125 -11.85 0.37 -8.56
N GLU A 126 -13.06 0.78 -8.22
CA GLU A 126 -13.40 1.42 -6.93
C GLU A 126 -13.96 0.37 -5.96
N HIS A 127 -13.34 0.24 -4.79
CA HIS A 127 -13.65 -0.80 -3.81
C HIS A 127 -13.67 -0.24 -2.39
N ALA A 128 -14.53 -0.78 -1.53
CA ALA A 128 -14.52 -0.43 -0.11
C ALA A 128 -13.47 -1.25 0.65
N GLY A 129 -13.13 -0.83 1.88
CA GLY A 129 -12.14 -1.53 2.70
C GLY A 129 -12.43 -3.02 2.92
N GLY A 130 -13.71 -3.40 3.05
CA GLY A 130 -14.11 -4.82 3.16
C GLY A 130 -13.74 -5.65 1.93
N ASP A 131 -13.98 -5.12 0.73
CA ASP A 131 -13.65 -5.78 -0.53
C ASP A 131 -12.12 -5.94 -0.68
N MET A 132 -11.36 -4.92 -0.26
CA MET A 132 -9.89 -4.94 -0.28
C MET A 132 -9.30 -5.99 0.66
N LEU A 133 -9.87 -6.14 1.86
CA LEU A 133 -9.49 -7.19 2.81
C LEU A 133 -9.81 -8.58 2.24
N MET A 134 -10.99 -8.77 1.64
CA MET A 134 -11.35 -10.02 0.99
C MET A 134 -10.37 -10.38 -0.12
N ALA A 135 -10.00 -9.42 -0.98
CA ALA A 135 -9.03 -9.63 -2.05
C ALA A 135 -7.64 -10.00 -1.51
N LEU A 136 -7.22 -9.43 -0.37
CA LEU A 136 -5.96 -9.79 0.28
C LEU A 136 -5.95 -11.26 0.72
N HIS A 137 -7.03 -11.70 1.37
CA HIS A 137 -7.16 -13.08 1.81
C HIS A 137 -7.23 -14.07 0.64
N GLU A 138 -7.93 -13.71 -0.44
CA GLU A 138 -8.11 -14.56 -1.61
C GLU A 138 -6.82 -14.69 -2.42
N HIS A 139 -6.18 -13.58 -2.77
CA HIS A 139 -5.07 -13.56 -3.73
C HIS A 139 -3.69 -13.67 -3.08
N PHE A 140 -3.57 -13.29 -1.81
CA PHE A 140 -2.30 -13.26 -1.06
C PHE A 140 -2.42 -13.89 0.33
N PRO A 141 -2.93 -15.14 0.45
CA PRO A 141 -3.19 -15.78 1.74
C PRO A 141 -1.94 -15.89 2.64
N HIS A 142 -0.74 -15.95 2.04
CA HIS A 142 0.50 -15.98 2.82
C HIS A 142 0.78 -14.66 3.57
N VAL A 143 0.43 -13.49 2.99
CA VAL A 143 0.56 -12.18 3.66
C VAL A 143 -0.37 -12.16 4.86
N ALA A 144 -1.62 -12.57 4.66
CA ALA A 144 -2.62 -12.65 5.71
C ALA A 144 -2.19 -13.61 6.84
N GLU A 145 -1.60 -14.77 6.50
CA GLU A 145 -1.08 -15.71 7.47
C GLU A 145 0.11 -15.14 8.27
N ASN A 146 0.99 -14.36 7.63
CA ASN A 146 2.10 -13.68 8.31
C ASN A 146 1.59 -12.61 9.28
N LEU A 147 0.61 -11.79 8.88
CA LEU A 147 -0.03 -10.81 9.76
C LEU A 147 -0.67 -11.50 10.97
N LYS A 148 -1.39 -12.60 10.74
CA LYS A 148 -2.00 -13.41 11.80
C LYS A 148 -0.96 -13.98 12.77
N LYS A 149 0.15 -14.52 12.28
CA LYS A 149 1.25 -15.02 13.11
C LYS A 149 1.90 -13.93 13.96
N ALA A 150 1.97 -12.71 13.43
CA ALA A 150 2.44 -11.53 14.14
C ALA A 150 1.42 -10.95 15.12
N GLY A 151 0.18 -11.46 15.14
CA GLY A 151 -0.90 -10.93 15.98
C GLY A 151 -1.41 -9.56 15.51
N ILE A 152 -1.26 -9.24 14.23
CA ILE A 152 -1.66 -7.96 13.64
C ILE A 152 -3.01 -8.14 12.94
N ALA A 153 -3.98 -7.34 13.36
CA ALA A 153 -5.25 -7.15 12.66
C ALA A 153 -5.14 -5.94 11.72
N LEU A 154 -5.86 -5.99 10.60
CA LEU A 154 -5.95 -4.86 9.68
C LEU A 154 -7.19 -4.03 10.00
N ASP A 155 -6.97 -2.77 10.38
CA ASP A 155 -8.03 -1.83 10.77
C ASP A 155 -7.93 -0.52 9.99
N GLU A 156 -9.05 -0.08 9.40
CA GLU A 156 -9.11 1.18 8.66
C GLU A 156 -9.05 2.36 9.64
N VAL A 157 -8.21 3.35 9.36
CA VAL A 157 -8.17 4.60 10.12
C VAL A 157 -9.00 5.70 9.46
N ARG A 158 -9.60 6.55 10.28
CA ARG A 158 -10.50 7.64 9.87
C ARG A 158 -10.20 8.92 10.63
#